data_AF-A0A844GZL9-F1
#
_entry.id   AF-A0A844GZL9-F1
#
_cell.length_a   1.000
_cell.length_b   1.000
_cell.length_c   1.000
_cell.angle_alpha   90.00
_cell.angle_beta   90.00
_cell.angle_gamma   90.00
#
_symmetry.space_group_name_H-M   'P 1'
#
loop_
_entity.id
_entity.type
_entity.pdbx_description
1 polymer ?
#
loop_
_entity_poly.entity_id
_entity_poly.type
_entity_poly.pdbx_seq_one_letter_code
_entity_poly.pdbx_strand_id
1 'polypeptide(L)' 'MDRYTLLRELADSWVLLSLVLFFVGSCVFALRPGTRALHRDAAESIFRNETRPVETGEKEAE' A
#
# COMPACT_ATOMS: atom_id res chain seq x y z
N MET A 1 -41.57 4.27 13.86
CA MET A 1 -40.43 3.35 13.92
C MET A 1 -39.69 3.64 15.21
N ASP A 2 -39.67 2.68 16.13
CA ASP A 2 -39.13 2.85 17.48
C ASP A 2 -37.60 2.99 17.49
N ARG A 3 -37.08 3.81 18.42
CA ARG A 3 -35.64 4.07 18.60
C ARG A 3 -34.79 2.80 18.73
N TYR A 4 -35.38 1.74 19.27
CA TYR A 4 -34.70 0.45 19.44
C TYR A 4 -34.33 -0.20 18.11
N THR A 5 -35.18 -0.11 17.09
CA THR A 5 -34.91 -0.66 15.76
C THR A 5 -33.74 0.06 15.08
N LEU A 6 -33.68 1.39 15.20
CA LEU A 6 -32.56 2.19 14.67
C LEU A 6 -31.22 1.81 15.32
N LEU A 7 -31.18 1.69 16.66
CA LEU A 7 -29.97 1.30 17.39
C LEU A 7 -29.54 -0.14 17.05
N ARG A 8 -30.51 -1.02 16.81
CA ARG A 8 -30.26 -2.43 16.47
C ARG A 8 -29.71 -2.58 15.07
N GLU A 9 -30.26 -1.93 14.06
CA GLU A 9 -29.70 -1.95 12.69
C GLU A 9 -28.29 -1.37 12.63
N LEU A 10 -28.03 -0.32 13.41
CA LEU A 10 -26.69 0.25 13.58
C LEU A 10 -25.74 -0.79 14.19
N ALA A 11 -26.12 -1.44 15.28
CA ALA A 11 -25.27 -2.40 15.99
C ALA A 11 -25.02 -3.70 15.19
N ASP A 12 -26.02 -4.20 14.46
CA ASP A 12 -25.96 -5.50 13.78
C ASP A 12 -25.01 -5.47 12.57
N SER A 13 -24.85 -4.31 11.92
CA SER A 13 -24.14 -4.20 10.63
C SER A 13 -22.86 -3.37 10.65
N TRP A 14 -22.58 -2.63 11.73
CA TRP A 14 -21.43 -1.70 11.78
C TRP A 14 -20.06 -2.37 11.74
N VAL A 15 -19.91 -3.52 12.40
CA VAL A 15 -18.64 -4.25 12.39
C VAL A 15 -18.36 -4.82 10.99
N LEU A 16 -19.39 -5.37 10.34
CA LEU A 16 -19.29 -5.87 8.97
C LEU A 16 -18.96 -4.72 8.00
N LEU A 17 -19.63 -3.57 8.14
CA LEU A 17 -19.37 -2.38 7.34
C LEU A 17 -17.93 -1.88 7.52
N SER A 18 -17.42 -1.89 8.76
CA SER A 18 -16.05 -1.48 9.08
C SER A 18 -15.01 -2.38 8.41
N LEU A 19 -15.23 -3.70 8.41
CA LEU A 19 -14.37 -4.66 7.72
C LEU A 19 -14.36 -4.45 6.20
N VAL A 20 -15.53 -4.21 5.60
CA VAL A 20 -15.64 -3.91 4.16
C VAL A 20 -14.93 -2.61 3.81
N LEU A 21 -15.13 -1.54 4.59
CA LEU A 21 -14.44 -0.26 4.38
C LEU A 21 -12.93 -0.40 4.54
N PHE A 22 -12.46 -1.16 5.52
CA PHE A 22 -11.04 -1.46 5.69
C PHE A 22 -10.47 -2.21 4.49
N PHE A 23 -11.17 -3.23 4.01
CA PHE A 23 -10.76 -4.00 2.83
C PHE A 23 -10.66 -3.13 1.58
N VAL A 24 -11.71 -2.35 1.28
CA VAL A 24 -11.71 -1.41 0.14
C VAL A 24 -10.60 -0.38 0.30
N GLY A 25 -10.41 0.17 1.51
CA GLY A 25 -9.32 1.09 1.82
C GLY A 25 -7.95 0.47 1.55
N SER A 26 -7.74 -0.79 1.92
CA SER A 26 -6.53 -1.55 1.63
C SER A 26 -6.31 -1.74 0.12
N CYS A 27 -7.36 -2.10 -0.63
CA CYS A 27 -7.29 -2.20 -2.08
C CYS A 27 -6.93 -0.86 -2.74
N VAL A 28 -7.56 0.24 -2.32
CA VAL A 28 -7.26 1.59 -2.82
C VAL A 28 -5.83 1.99 -2.47
N PHE A 29 -5.35 1.64 -1.27
CA PHE A 29 -3.97 1.89 -0.87
C PHE A 29 -2.97 1.08 -1.72
N ALA A 30 -3.25 -0.18 -2.00
CA ALA A 30 -2.41 -1.02 -2.86
C ALA A 30 -2.38 -0.51 -4.31
N LEU A 31 -3.50 0.02 -4.80
CA LEU A 31 -3.61 0.63 -6.13
C LEU A 31 -3.13 2.10 -6.18
N ARG A 32 -2.71 2.68 -5.05
CA ARG A 32 -2.24 4.07 -4.99
C ARG A 32 -1.02 4.23 -5.90
N PRO A 33 -1.06 5.10 -6.93
CA PRO A 33 -0.05 5.17 -7.98
C PRO A 33 1.35 5.65 -7.53
N GLY A 34 1.54 5.94 -6.24
CA GLY A 34 2.80 6.41 -5.66
C GLY A 34 3.89 5.34 -5.52
N THR A 35 3.55 4.04 -5.53
CA THR A 35 4.54 2.96 -5.40
C THR A 35 5.21 2.57 -6.71
N ARG A 36 4.77 3.14 -7.85
CA ARG A 36 5.34 2.84 -9.18
C ARG A 36 6.85 3.08 -9.26
N ALA A 37 7.36 4.11 -8.58
CA ALA A 37 8.80 4.39 -8.56
C ALA A 37 9.56 3.31 -7.79
N LEU A 38 9.05 2.89 -6.62
CA LEU A 38 9.67 1.86 -5.78
C LEU A 38 9.66 0.48 -6.47
N HIS A 39 8.57 0.14 -7.15
CA HIS A 39 8.48 -1.12 -7.91
C HIS A 39 9.42 -1.13 -9.12
N ARG A 40 9.59 0.01 -9.79
CA ARG A 40 10.56 0.14 -10.88
C ARG A 40 12.00 0.03 -10.36
N ASP A 41 12.32 0.71 -9.26
CA ASP A 41 13.66 0.69 -8.68
C ASP A 41 14.08 -0.72 -8.21
N ALA A 42 13.14 -1.49 -7.66
CA ALA A 42 13.34 -2.90 -7.32
C ALA A 42 13.55 -3.79 -8.56
N ALA A 43 12.77 -3.57 -9.62
CA ALA A 43 12.92 -4.31 -10.88
C ALA A 43 14.25 -3.99 -11.59
N GLU A 44 14.73 -2.76 -11.48
CA GLU A 44 15.96 -2.27 -12.08
C GLU A 44 17.20 -2.61 -11.23
N SER A 45 17.03 -3.15 -10.02
CA SER A 45 18.12 -3.44 -9.08
C SER A 45 19.16 -4.45 -9.60
N ILE A 46 18.72 -5.50 -10.30
CA ILE A 46 19.60 -6.52 -10.89
C ILE A 46 20.33 -5.98 -12.14
N PHE A 47 19.70 -5.02 -12.80
CA PHE A 47 20.09 -4.44 -14.08
C PHE A 47 20.93 -3.18 -13.91
N ARG A 48 20.92 -2.56 -12.72
CA ARG A 48 21.61 -1.30 -12.41
C ARG A 48 23.10 -1.24 -12.79
N ASN A 49 23.79 -2.38 -12.88
CA ASN A 49 25.23 -2.45 -13.19
C ASN A 49 25.57 -3.14 -14.51
N GLU A 50 24.59 -3.35 -15.38
CA GLU A 50 24.82 -4.04 -16.66
C GLU A 50 25.48 -3.17 -17.72
N THR A 51 25.36 -1.84 -17.63
CA THR A 51 26.00 -0.89 -18.56
C THR A 51 27.44 -0.57 -18.17
N ARG A 52 27.77 -0.52 -16.87
CA ARG A 52 29.13 -0.38 -16.35
C ARG A 52 29.25 -1.03 -14.96
N PRO A 53 30.33 -1.79 -14.68
CA PRO A 53 30.60 -2.32 -13.34
C PRO A 53 30.87 -1.17 -12.37
N VAL A 54 30.52 -1.35 -11.08
CA VAL A 54 30.87 -0.39 -10.01
C VAL A 54 32.38 -0.22 -9.98
N GLU A 55 32.89 0.99 -10.17
CA GLU A 55 34.29 1.29 -9.87
C GLU A 55 34.47 1.20 -8.34
N THR A 56 35.26 0.23 -7.89
CA THR A 56 35.53 -0.09 -6.48
C THR A 56 36.23 1.04 -5.69
N GLY A 57 36.27 2.28 -6.19
CA GLY A 57 37.03 3.39 -5.61
C GLY A 57 36.22 4.52 -4.96
N GLU A 58 34.89 4.55 -5.07
CA GLU A 58 34.08 5.72 -4.63
C GLU A 58 33.18 5.43 -3.40
N LYS A 59 33.61 4.56 -2.48
CA LYS A 59 32.86 4.29 -1.23
C LYS A 59 33.50 4.84 0.05
N GLU A 60 34.40 5.82 -0.03
CA GLU A 60 35.02 6.45 1.15
C GLU A 60 34.84 7.97 1.28
N ALA A 61 33.89 8.58 0.56
CA ALA A 61 33.57 9.98 0.78
C ALA A 61 32.08 10.28 0.54
N GLU A 62 31.23 9.95 1.53
CA GLU A 62 30.28 10.86 2.20
C GLU A 62 29.46 10.11 3.26
#